data_AF-A0A662T070-F1
#
_entry.id   AF-A0A662T070-F1
#
_cell.length_a   1.000
_cell.length_b   1.000
_cell.length_c   1.000
_cell.angle_alpha   90.00
_cell.angle_beta   90.00
_cell.angle_gamma   90.00
#
_symmetry.space_group_name_H-M   'P 1'
#
loop_
_entity.id
_entity.type
_entity.pdbx_description
1 polymer ?
#
loop_
_entity_poly.entity_id
_entity_poly.type
_entity_poly.pdbx_seq_one_letter_code
_entity_poly.pdbx_strand_id
1 'polypeptide(L)'
;MYTNRESGITSIAAAIIGKTPEYGMHLDENRKPEIEVELRYKPQSDVEYAALGYLIGSQDVQVAKLQAIEALPWSTLKLIASAAAASGRVSMLTSRGAPPHSLSVTKQALIEVIEALSSASEAEVAAIGCPHLTLPELKQLACMLRGRNVARGRRIWAFTSPKAFAYSRELGILQLLERAGVEVFSGACPVVAPIENLPFSSIATNSAKAAHYI
;
A
#
# COMPACT_ATOMS: atom_id res chain seq x y z
N MET A 1 -16.02 -5.09 -13.26
CA MET A 1 -16.07 -3.67 -12.85
C MET A 1 -15.05 -2.92 -13.70
N TYR A 2 -15.49 -1.90 -14.44
CA TYR A 2 -14.60 -0.99 -15.17
C TYR A 2 -14.35 0.23 -14.29
N THR A 3 -13.08 0.47 -13.96
CA THR A 3 -12.65 1.59 -13.13
C THR A 3 -11.38 2.17 -13.74
N ASN A 4 -11.16 3.46 -13.51
CA ASN A 4 -9.98 4.19 -13.94
C ASN A 4 -9.30 4.86 -12.73
N ARG A 5 -8.06 5.30 -12.91
CA ARG A 5 -7.35 6.08 -11.90
C ARG A 5 -7.89 7.52 -11.94
N GLU A 6 -8.83 7.80 -11.06
CA GLU A 6 -9.51 9.09 -10.98
C GLU A 6 -9.07 9.91 -9.77
N SER A 7 -9.17 11.24 -9.91
CA SER A 7 -9.03 12.15 -8.77
C SER A 7 -10.29 12.12 -7.90
N GLY A 8 -10.18 12.61 -6.66
CA GLY A 8 -11.36 12.80 -5.81
C GLY A 8 -12.38 13.76 -6.42
N ILE A 9 -11.92 14.79 -7.12
CA ILE A 9 -12.78 15.82 -7.75
C ILE A 9 -13.59 15.20 -8.90
N THR A 10 -12.93 14.46 -9.80
CA THR A 10 -13.60 13.78 -10.93
C THR A 10 -14.55 12.70 -10.43
N SER A 11 -14.19 11.98 -9.36
CA SER A 11 -15.06 10.98 -8.73
C SER A 11 -16.33 11.58 -8.12
N ILE A 12 -16.23 12.74 -7.44
CA ILE A 12 -17.39 13.44 -6.88
C ILE A 12 -18.28 13.97 -8.00
N ALA A 13 -17.70 14.58 -9.03
CA ALA A 13 -18.46 15.04 -10.20
C ALA A 13 -19.23 13.89 -10.85
N ALA A 14 -18.58 12.74 -11.04
CA ALA A 14 -19.21 11.54 -11.59
C ALA A 14 -20.36 11.01 -10.73
N ALA A 15 -20.20 11.05 -9.40
CA ALA A 15 -21.25 10.66 -8.45
C ALA A 15 -22.47 11.59 -8.50
N ILE A 16 -22.27 12.90 -8.65
CA ILE A 16 -23.36 13.90 -8.75
C ILE A 16 -24.15 13.72 -10.06
N ILE A 17 -23.46 13.57 -11.18
CA ILE A 17 -24.10 13.50 -12.50
C ILE A 17 -24.55 12.07 -12.88
N GLY A 18 -24.12 11.05 -12.13
CA GLY A 18 -24.39 9.65 -12.41
C GLY A 18 -23.70 9.09 -13.66
N LYS A 19 -22.64 9.75 -14.13
CA LYS A 19 -21.89 9.41 -15.36
C LYS A 19 -20.40 9.60 -15.14
N THR A 20 -19.58 8.75 -15.73
CA THR A 20 -18.12 8.90 -15.78
C THR A 20 -17.68 9.08 -17.23
N PRO A 21 -16.65 9.88 -17.53
CA PRO A 21 -16.11 9.96 -18.89
C PRO A 21 -15.61 8.60 -19.37
N GLU A 22 -15.84 8.28 -20.64
CA GLU A 22 -15.41 7.03 -21.25
C GLU A 22 -13.97 7.18 -21.81
N TYR A 23 -12.98 6.98 -20.95
CA TYR A 23 -11.56 7.10 -21.30
C TYR A 23 -10.67 6.21 -20.44
N GLY A 24 -9.39 6.11 -20.79
CA GLY A 24 -8.39 5.39 -20.00
C GLY A 24 -8.81 3.93 -19.79
N MET A 25 -8.79 3.47 -18.54
CA MET A 25 -9.15 2.09 -18.18
C MET A 25 -10.66 1.79 -18.26
N HIS A 26 -11.49 2.70 -18.75
CA HIS A 26 -12.85 2.38 -19.16
C HIS A 26 -12.91 1.69 -20.54
N LEU A 27 -11.86 1.79 -21.35
CA LEU A 27 -11.75 1.19 -22.67
C LEU A 27 -10.97 -0.14 -22.60
N ASP A 28 -11.44 -1.17 -23.32
CA ASP A 28 -10.80 -2.49 -23.34
C ASP A 28 -9.42 -2.47 -23.98
N GLU A 29 -9.20 -1.61 -24.98
CA GLU A 29 -7.90 -1.51 -25.65
C GLU A 29 -6.79 -1.08 -24.69
N ASN A 30 -7.13 -0.20 -23.74
CA ASN A 30 -6.19 0.36 -22.75
C ASN A 30 -5.91 -0.60 -21.58
N ARG A 31 -6.63 -1.72 -21.50
CA ARG A 31 -6.49 -2.75 -20.44
C ARG A 31 -5.49 -3.85 -20.80
N LYS A 32 -4.89 -3.78 -21.98
CA LYS A 32 -3.88 -4.76 -22.41
C LYS A 32 -2.57 -4.52 -21.64
N PRO A 33 -1.95 -5.55 -21.05
CA PRO A 33 -0.69 -5.38 -20.35
C PRO A 33 0.42 -4.95 -21.31
N GLU A 34 1.28 -4.05 -20.85
CA GLU A 34 2.44 -3.55 -21.60
C GLU A 34 3.73 -4.30 -21.23
N ILE A 35 3.82 -4.78 -19.98
CA ILE A 35 4.94 -5.56 -19.44
C ILE A 35 4.45 -6.80 -18.68
N GLU A 36 5.26 -7.86 -18.68
CA GLU A 36 5.15 -9.01 -17.78
C GLU A 36 6.23 -8.95 -16.70
N VAL A 37 5.82 -9.00 -15.45
CA VAL A 37 6.72 -8.98 -14.29
C VAL A 37 7.11 -10.41 -13.94
N GLU A 38 8.38 -10.73 -14.16
CA GLU A 38 8.97 -12.03 -13.86
C GLU A 38 9.77 -11.97 -12.57
N LEU A 39 9.26 -12.61 -11.53
CA LEU A 39 9.95 -12.71 -10.25
C LEU A 39 11.02 -13.81 -10.32
N ARG A 40 12.30 -13.45 -10.18
CA ARG A 40 13.42 -14.42 -10.07
C ARG A 40 13.57 -15.00 -8.66
N TYR A 41 12.76 -14.54 -7.72
CA TYR A 41 12.73 -15.01 -6.34
C TYR A 41 11.34 -14.75 -5.73
N LYS A 42 11.03 -15.36 -4.58
CA LYS A 42 9.77 -15.12 -3.87
C LYS A 42 9.96 -14.06 -2.79
N PRO A 43 9.29 -12.89 -2.87
CA PRO A 43 9.34 -11.90 -1.78
C PRO A 43 8.84 -12.45 -0.45
N GLN A 44 9.52 -12.09 0.64
CA GLN A 44 9.29 -12.69 1.97
C GLN A 44 8.63 -11.73 2.98
N SER A 45 8.49 -10.44 2.66
CA SER A 45 7.95 -9.44 3.59
C SER A 45 7.06 -8.41 2.89
N ASP A 46 6.23 -7.72 3.67
CA ASP A 46 5.39 -6.61 3.19
C ASP A 46 6.24 -5.51 2.53
N VAL A 47 7.43 -5.23 3.09
CA VAL A 47 8.36 -4.23 2.57
C VAL A 47 8.87 -4.63 1.18
N GLU A 48 9.23 -5.90 0.98
CA GLU A 48 9.64 -6.39 -0.33
C GLU A 48 8.49 -6.34 -1.35
N TYR A 49 7.25 -6.68 -0.95
CA TYR A 49 6.10 -6.55 -1.84
C TYR A 49 5.76 -5.08 -2.16
N ALA A 50 5.94 -4.17 -1.20
CA ALA A 50 5.78 -2.74 -1.44
C ALA A 50 6.87 -2.22 -2.41
N ALA A 51 8.13 -2.65 -2.24
CA ALA A 51 9.22 -2.33 -3.15
C ALA A 51 8.99 -2.91 -4.56
N LEU A 52 8.45 -4.12 -4.68
CA LEU A 52 8.02 -4.70 -5.96
C LEU A 52 7.01 -3.79 -6.65
N GLY A 53 5.97 -3.36 -5.94
CA GLY A 53 4.99 -2.43 -6.49
C GLY A 53 5.64 -1.14 -6.96
N TYR A 54 6.53 -0.57 -6.14
CA TYR A 54 7.25 0.66 -6.47
C TYR A 54 8.11 0.53 -7.74
N LEU A 55 8.83 -0.59 -7.89
CA LEU A 55 9.64 -0.90 -9.07
C LEU A 55 8.79 -1.09 -10.34
N ILE A 56 7.61 -1.71 -10.20
CA ILE A 56 6.66 -1.83 -11.31
C ILE A 56 6.16 -0.44 -11.71
N GLY A 57 5.82 0.41 -10.73
CA GLY A 57 5.35 1.77 -10.99
C GLY A 57 6.41 2.70 -11.57
N SER A 58 7.69 2.45 -11.33
CA SER A 58 8.77 3.21 -11.97
C SER A 58 8.94 2.88 -13.46
N GLN A 59 8.25 1.85 -13.97
CA GLN A 59 8.17 1.59 -15.39
C GLN A 59 7.16 2.53 -16.03
N ASP A 60 7.47 2.99 -17.24
CA ASP A 60 6.61 3.90 -17.99
C ASP A 60 5.45 3.14 -18.67
N VAL A 61 4.57 2.53 -17.85
CA VAL A 61 3.44 1.68 -18.27
C VAL A 61 2.18 1.97 -17.44
N GLN A 62 1.01 1.77 -18.03
CA GLN A 62 -0.28 1.86 -17.35
C GLN A 62 -0.80 0.50 -16.86
N VAL A 63 -0.46 -0.59 -17.56
CA VAL A 63 -0.90 -1.95 -17.19
C VAL A 63 0.29 -2.91 -17.10
N ALA A 64 0.49 -3.49 -15.92
CA ALA A 64 1.51 -4.50 -15.69
C ALA A 64 0.87 -5.86 -15.40
N LYS A 65 1.39 -6.91 -16.06
CA LYS A 65 1.01 -8.29 -15.77
C LYS A 65 1.89 -8.84 -14.67
N LEU A 66 1.30 -9.38 -13.61
CA LEU A 66 1.99 -10.07 -12.52
C LEU A 66 1.55 -11.53 -12.48
N GLN A 67 2.50 -12.45 -12.64
CA GLN A 67 2.20 -13.88 -12.57
C GLN A 67 1.73 -14.28 -11.16
N ALA A 68 0.77 -15.20 -11.10
CA ALA A 68 0.21 -15.73 -9.86
C ALA A 68 -0.33 -14.66 -8.88
N ILE A 69 -0.69 -13.46 -9.36
CA ILE A 69 -1.31 -12.40 -8.55
C ILE A 69 -2.57 -12.89 -7.82
N GLU A 70 -3.32 -13.82 -8.42
CA GLU A 70 -4.55 -14.42 -7.87
C GLU A 70 -4.29 -15.28 -6.62
N ALA A 71 -3.06 -15.77 -6.44
CA ALA A 71 -2.66 -16.55 -5.26
C ALA A 71 -2.16 -15.69 -4.10
N LEU A 72 -1.93 -14.39 -4.32
CA LEU A 72 -1.46 -13.48 -3.28
C LEU A 72 -2.63 -13.05 -2.37
N PRO A 73 -2.40 -12.93 -1.05
CA PRO A 73 -3.42 -12.44 -0.14
C PRO A 73 -3.73 -10.97 -0.45
N TRP A 74 -4.96 -10.57 -0.17
CA TRP A 74 -5.42 -9.19 -0.40
C TRP A 74 -4.53 -8.12 0.27
N SER A 75 -3.99 -8.43 1.46
CA SER A 75 -3.06 -7.55 2.18
C SER A 75 -1.78 -7.24 1.39
N THR A 76 -1.27 -8.24 0.66
CA THR A 76 -0.11 -8.08 -0.22
C THR A 76 -0.49 -7.36 -1.50
N LEU A 77 -1.62 -7.72 -2.12
CA LEU A 77 -2.07 -7.10 -3.37
C LEU A 77 -2.26 -5.59 -3.24
N LYS A 78 -2.87 -5.13 -2.14
CA LYS A 78 -3.05 -3.69 -1.90
C LYS A 78 -1.72 -2.96 -1.75
N LEU A 79 -0.70 -3.57 -1.12
CA LEU A 79 0.63 -2.97 -0.98
C LEU A 79 1.28 -2.75 -2.36
N ILE A 80 1.34 -3.81 -3.17
CA ILE A 80 1.90 -3.75 -4.54
C ILE A 80 1.17 -2.70 -5.37
N ALA A 81 -0.17 -2.77 -5.44
CA ALA A 81 -0.96 -1.86 -6.26
C ALA A 81 -0.82 -0.40 -5.84
N SER A 82 -0.80 -0.13 -4.53
CA SER A 82 -0.67 1.24 -4.02
C SER A 82 0.70 1.85 -4.26
N ALA A 83 1.76 1.04 -4.17
CA ALA A 83 3.12 1.48 -4.43
C ALA A 83 3.34 1.73 -5.93
N ALA A 84 2.82 0.85 -6.80
CA ALA A 84 2.88 1.03 -8.25
C ALA A 84 2.16 2.30 -8.72
N ALA A 85 1.01 2.61 -8.12
CA ALA A 85 0.29 3.85 -8.39
C ALA A 85 1.00 5.10 -7.82
N ALA A 86 1.79 4.96 -6.76
CA ALA A 86 2.51 6.07 -6.15
C ALA A 86 3.74 6.47 -6.97
N SER A 87 4.54 5.50 -7.41
CA SER A 87 5.81 5.76 -8.11
C SER A 87 5.68 6.06 -9.61
N GLY A 88 4.50 5.85 -10.21
CA GLY A 88 4.27 6.21 -11.60
C GLY A 88 2.82 6.04 -12.05
N ARG A 89 2.62 5.77 -13.35
CA ARG A 89 1.31 5.81 -14.01
C ARG A 89 0.55 4.48 -14.07
N VAL A 90 1.05 3.45 -13.40
CA VAL A 90 0.37 2.15 -13.32
C VAL A 90 -1.02 2.34 -12.72
N SER A 91 -2.02 1.92 -13.49
CA SER A 91 -3.44 2.03 -13.15
C SER A 91 -4.10 0.66 -13.01
N MET A 92 -3.46 -0.41 -13.50
CA MET A 92 -3.98 -1.77 -13.39
C MET A 92 -2.87 -2.80 -13.28
N LEU A 93 -3.07 -3.78 -12.40
CA LEU A 93 -2.33 -5.04 -12.35
C LEU A 93 -3.23 -6.17 -12.86
N THR A 94 -2.70 -7.08 -13.66
CA THR A 94 -3.48 -8.18 -14.27
C THR A 94 -2.72 -9.50 -14.23
N SER A 95 -3.45 -10.62 -14.21
CA SER A 95 -2.91 -11.97 -14.47
C SER A 95 -2.97 -12.35 -15.95
N ARG A 96 -3.70 -11.58 -16.77
CA ARG A 96 -4.10 -11.94 -18.13
C ARG A 96 -3.39 -11.13 -19.19
N GLY A 97 -3.33 -11.68 -20.40
CA GLY A 97 -2.74 -11.05 -21.57
C GLY A 97 -1.30 -11.49 -21.83
N ALA A 98 -0.80 -11.08 -23.00
CA ALA A 98 0.54 -11.37 -23.50
C ALA A 98 1.21 -10.04 -23.86
N PRO A 99 1.86 -9.37 -22.88
CA PRO A 99 2.56 -8.13 -23.13
C PRO A 99 3.80 -8.35 -24.02
N PRO A 100 4.23 -7.34 -24.78
CA PRO A 100 5.40 -7.43 -25.65
C PRO A 100 6.75 -7.43 -24.91
N HIS A 101 6.79 -6.97 -23.66
CA HIS A 101 8.03 -6.80 -22.90
C HIS A 101 7.96 -7.53 -21.55
N SER A 102 9.12 -7.82 -20.97
CA SER A 102 9.25 -8.45 -19.66
C SER A 102 10.15 -7.63 -18.73
N LEU A 103 9.76 -7.50 -17.47
CA LEU A 103 10.56 -6.94 -16.38
C LEU A 103 11.03 -8.08 -15.47
N SER A 104 12.33 -8.40 -15.51
CA SER A 104 12.94 -9.39 -14.62
C SER A 104 13.30 -8.76 -13.28
N VAL A 105 12.62 -9.18 -12.20
CA VAL A 105 12.83 -8.65 -10.86
C VAL A 105 13.70 -9.59 -10.03
N THR A 106 14.85 -9.09 -9.59
CA THR A 106 15.77 -9.80 -8.69
C THR A 106 15.57 -9.33 -7.24
N LYS A 107 16.10 -10.12 -6.29
CA LYS A 107 16.14 -9.69 -4.89
C LYS A 107 16.93 -8.39 -4.71
N GLN A 108 18.04 -8.25 -5.43
CA GLN A 108 18.90 -7.07 -5.37
C GLN A 108 18.16 -5.80 -5.81
N ALA A 109 17.37 -5.88 -6.89
CA ALA A 109 16.57 -4.74 -7.35
C ALA A 109 15.56 -4.27 -6.29
N LEU A 110 14.97 -5.18 -5.51
CA LEU A 110 14.06 -4.77 -4.43
C LEU A 110 14.81 -4.15 -3.24
N ILE A 111 16.00 -4.65 -2.92
CA ILE A 111 16.86 -4.05 -1.88
C ILE A 111 17.22 -2.61 -2.28
N GLU A 112 17.64 -2.39 -3.53
CA GLU A 112 17.98 -1.05 -4.05
C GLU A 112 16.80 -0.07 -3.92
N VAL A 113 15.57 -0.52 -4.20
CA VAL A 113 14.37 0.30 -4.00
C VAL A 113 14.12 0.62 -2.53
N ILE A 114 14.30 -0.35 -1.63
CA ILE A 114 14.13 -0.15 -0.19
C ILE A 114 15.16 0.86 0.33
N GLU A 115 16.43 0.72 -0.08
CA GLU A 115 17.51 1.64 0.28
C GLU A 115 17.25 3.05 -0.26
N ALA A 116 16.80 3.18 -1.52
CA ALA A 116 16.48 4.47 -2.12
C ALA A 116 15.30 5.19 -1.41
N LEU A 117 14.38 4.44 -0.80
CA LEU A 117 13.26 4.96 -0.02
C LEU A 117 13.58 5.15 1.48
N SER A 118 14.79 4.79 1.92
CA SER A 118 15.19 4.84 3.32
C SER A 118 16.17 5.98 3.57
N SER A 119 15.80 6.91 4.45
CA SER A 119 16.62 8.08 4.80
C SER A 119 17.18 8.06 6.22
N ALA A 120 16.77 7.10 7.06
CA ALA A 120 17.18 6.97 8.45
C ALA A 120 17.29 5.50 8.88
N SER A 121 18.17 5.22 9.85
CA SER A 121 18.35 3.89 10.44
C SER A 121 17.49 3.65 11.69
N GLU A 122 16.99 4.72 12.32
CA GLU A 122 16.07 4.66 13.46
C GLU A 122 14.82 5.51 13.23
N ALA A 123 13.69 5.03 13.76
CA ALA A 123 12.40 5.70 13.66
C ALA A 123 11.79 5.99 15.03
N GLU A 124 11.33 7.22 15.25
CA GLU A 124 10.57 7.61 16.44
C GLU A 124 9.12 7.10 16.38
N VAL A 125 8.57 7.03 15.17
CA VAL A 125 7.21 6.58 14.89
C VAL A 125 7.23 5.47 13.84
N ALA A 126 6.51 4.38 14.09
CA ALA A 126 6.18 3.40 13.06
C ALA A 126 4.75 3.66 12.53
N ALA A 127 4.62 4.11 11.29
CA ALA A 127 3.33 4.36 10.64
C ALA A 127 2.99 3.24 9.65
N ILE A 128 1.96 2.46 9.98
CA ILE A 128 1.46 1.34 9.17
C ILE A 128 -0.01 1.55 8.79
N GLY A 129 -0.40 1.03 7.64
CA GLY A 129 -1.75 1.24 7.10
C GLY A 129 -1.82 2.25 5.96
N CYS A 130 -0.84 2.26 5.06
CA CYS A 130 -0.90 2.97 3.79
C CYS A 130 -0.65 2.00 2.62
N PRO A 131 -1.61 1.18 2.19
CA PRO A 131 -3.06 1.36 2.37
C PRO A 131 -3.56 0.86 3.71
N HIS A 132 -4.73 1.34 4.12
CA HIS A 132 -5.37 1.05 5.40
C HIS A 132 -5.30 -0.43 5.77
N LEU A 133 -5.02 -0.69 7.04
CA LEU A 133 -5.01 -2.03 7.60
C LEU A 133 -6.43 -2.61 7.53
N THR A 134 -6.52 -3.83 7.06
CA THR A 134 -7.72 -4.66 7.14
C THR A 134 -7.87 -5.23 8.55
N LEU A 135 -9.04 -5.78 8.86
CA LEU A 135 -9.28 -6.43 10.15
C LEU A 135 -8.29 -7.59 10.43
N PRO A 136 -7.97 -8.48 9.47
CA PRO A 136 -6.92 -9.48 9.66
C PRO A 136 -5.54 -8.89 9.97
N GLU A 137 -5.14 -7.79 9.31
CA GLU A 137 -3.86 -7.14 9.58
C GLU A 137 -3.82 -6.48 10.97
N LEU A 138 -4.93 -5.88 11.43
CA LEU A 138 -5.05 -5.39 12.81
C LEU A 138 -4.91 -6.53 13.82
N LYS A 139 -5.53 -7.69 13.54
CA LYS A 139 -5.39 -8.88 14.37
C LYS A 139 -3.94 -9.38 14.40
N GLN A 140 -3.28 -9.42 13.25
CA GLN A 140 -1.87 -9.82 13.14
C GLN A 140 -0.97 -8.88 13.95
N LEU A 141 -1.17 -7.57 13.86
CA LEU A 141 -0.45 -6.59 14.67
C LEU A 141 -0.67 -6.83 16.17
N ALA A 142 -1.90 -7.06 16.60
CA ALA A 142 -2.22 -7.35 18.00
C ALA A 142 -1.54 -8.65 18.47
N CYS A 143 -1.50 -9.68 17.61
CA CYS A 143 -0.78 -10.92 17.90
C CYS A 143 0.73 -10.69 18.04
N MET A 144 1.33 -9.87 17.16
CA MET A 144 2.74 -9.50 17.26
C MET A 144 3.02 -8.76 18.57
N LEU A 145 2.12 -7.91 19.05
CA LEU A 145 2.31 -7.14 20.29
C LEU A 145 1.88 -7.90 21.55
N ARG A 146 1.50 -9.17 21.45
CA ARG A 146 1.03 -9.93 22.62
C ARG A 146 2.11 -10.00 23.71
N GLY A 147 1.77 -9.48 24.90
CA GLY A 147 2.68 -9.43 26.05
C GLY A 147 3.81 -8.39 25.93
N ARG A 148 3.74 -7.50 24.93
CA ARG A 148 4.72 -6.44 24.69
C ARG A 148 4.01 -5.09 24.69
N ASN A 149 4.73 -4.05 25.08
CA ASN A 149 4.29 -2.65 24.97
C ASN A 149 5.23 -1.89 24.04
N VAL A 150 4.70 -0.86 23.40
CA VAL A 150 5.52 0.12 22.67
C VAL A 150 6.53 0.74 23.62
N ALA A 151 7.79 0.79 23.19
CA ALA A 151 8.88 1.32 24.01
C ALA A 151 8.65 2.79 24.36
N ARG A 152 9.12 3.22 25.54
CA ARG A 152 9.02 4.60 25.99
C ARG A 152 9.69 5.53 24.98
N GLY A 153 8.99 6.60 24.59
CA GLY A 153 9.48 7.57 23.61
C GLY A 153 9.35 7.13 22.15
N ARG A 154 8.78 5.94 21.89
CA ARG A 154 8.44 5.47 20.54
C ARG A 154 6.92 5.43 20.37
N ARG A 155 6.45 5.47 19.12
CA ARG A 155 5.02 5.38 18.78
C ARG A 155 4.78 4.37 17.67
N ILE A 156 3.60 3.75 17.68
CA ILE A 156 3.09 2.98 16.55
C ILE A 156 1.74 3.56 16.17
N TRP A 157 1.61 4.00 14.91
CA TRP A 157 0.37 4.49 14.33
C TRP A 157 -0.18 3.46 13.37
N ALA A 158 -1.41 3.03 13.62
CA ALA A 158 -2.12 2.05 12.81
C ALA A 158 -3.32 2.73 12.14
N PHE A 159 -3.25 2.93 10.83
CA PHE A 159 -4.32 3.55 10.04
C PHE A 159 -5.24 2.48 9.45
N THR A 160 -6.55 2.62 9.66
CA THR A 160 -7.54 1.65 9.19
C THR A 160 -8.82 2.34 8.67
N SER A 161 -9.69 1.55 8.03
CA SER A 161 -11.00 2.02 7.55
C SER A 161 -12.01 2.12 8.71
N PRO A 162 -13.04 2.98 8.63
CA PRO A 162 -14.13 3.03 9.60
C PRO A 162 -14.78 1.67 9.88
N LYS A 163 -14.97 0.88 8.83
CA LYS A 163 -15.55 -0.47 8.92
C LYS A 163 -14.64 -1.41 9.73
N ALA A 164 -13.35 -1.47 9.41
CA ALA A 164 -12.41 -2.34 10.11
C ALA A 164 -12.17 -1.88 11.57
N PHE A 165 -12.19 -0.57 11.83
CA PHE A 165 -12.13 0.00 13.18
C PHE A 165 -13.33 -0.42 14.04
N ALA A 166 -14.56 -0.33 13.50
CA ALA A 166 -15.76 -0.74 14.22
C ALA A 166 -15.72 -2.23 14.59
N TYR A 167 -15.36 -3.10 13.64
CA TYR A 167 -15.23 -4.54 13.92
C TYR A 167 -14.08 -4.87 14.86
N SER A 168 -12.93 -4.20 14.75
CA SER A 168 -11.80 -4.46 15.66
C SER A 168 -12.15 -4.11 17.11
N ARG A 169 -12.97 -3.07 17.31
CA ARG A 169 -13.52 -2.69 18.62
C ARG A 169 -14.48 -3.74 19.18
N GLU A 170 -15.40 -4.24 18.36
CA GLU A 170 -16.36 -5.30 18.75
C GLU A 170 -15.64 -6.60 19.15
N LEU A 171 -14.55 -6.93 18.45
CA LEU A 171 -13.78 -8.15 18.69
C LEU A 171 -12.72 -8.03 19.79
N GLY A 172 -12.61 -6.88 20.47
CA GLY A 172 -11.60 -6.67 21.51
C GLY A 172 -10.18 -6.39 20.99
N ILE A 173 -9.98 -6.39 19.66
CA ILE A 173 -8.66 -6.22 19.02
C ILE A 173 -8.15 -4.80 19.23
N LEU A 174 -9.03 -3.81 19.10
CA LEU A 174 -8.68 -2.40 19.29
C LEU A 174 -8.10 -2.17 20.68
N GLN A 175 -8.75 -2.71 21.71
CA GLN A 175 -8.36 -2.55 23.10
C GLN A 175 -7.02 -3.24 23.39
N LEU A 176 -6.72 -4.37 22.72
CA LEU A 176 -5.41 -5.02 22.82
C LEU A 176 -4.30 -4.14 22.24
N LEU A 177 -4.55 -3.50 21.10
CA LEU A 177 -3.60 -2.59 20.44
C LEU A 177 -3.37 -1.34 21.29
N GLU A 178 -4.45 -0.70 21.77
CA GLU A 178 -4.37 0.49 22.60
C GLU A 178 -3.65 0.22 23.93
N ARG A 179 -3.93 -0.93 24.58
CA ARG A 179 -3.21 -1.35 25.80
C ARG A 179 -1.72 -1.57 25.57
N ALA A 180 -1.34 -2.02 24.37
CA ALA A 180 0.07 -2.16 23.99
C ALA A 180 0.71 -0.80 23.65
N GLY A 181 -0.04 0.30 23.62
CA GLY A 181 0.45 1.64 23.28
C GLY A 181 0.40 1.99 21.79
N VAL A 182 -0.40 1.28 20.99
CA VAL A 182 -0.64 1.61 19.58
C VAL A 182 -1.74 2.65 19.47
N GLU A 183 -1.51 3.71 18.69
CA GLU A 183 -2.51 4.71 18.34
C GLU A 183 -3.20 4.28 17.04
N VAL A 184 -4.50 3.96 17.11
CA VAL A 184 -5.27 3.48 15.94
C VAL A 184 -6.14 4.60 15.38
N PHE A 185 -5.88 4.99 14.13
CA PHE A 185 -6.60 6.05 13.43
C PHE A 185 -7.57 5.46 12.42
N SER A 186 -8.75 6.08 12.29
CA SER A 186 -9.80 5.64 11.38
C SER A 186 -10.14 6.71 10.35
N GLY A 187 -10.24 6.31 9.07
CA GLY A 187 -10.72 7.20 8.00
C GLY A 187 -9.75 8.30 7.56
N ALA A 188 -8.52 8.31 8.08
CA ALA A 188 -7.46 9.25 7.71
C ALA A 188 -6.30 8.53 7.01
N CYS A 189 -5.66 9.18 6.03
CA CYS A 189 -4.46 8.66 5.38
C CYS A 189 -3.22 9.26 6.06
N PRO A 190 -2.18 8.46 6.39
CA PRO A 190 -0.96 9.00 6.99
C PRO A 190 -0.30 10.07 6.11
N VAL A 191 -0.36 9.92 4.78
CA VAL A 191 0.25 10.86 3.82
C VAL A 191 -0.39 12.26 3.82
N VAL A 192 -1.63 12.40 4.30
CA VAL A 192 -2.31 13.70 4.39
C VAL A 192 -2.50 14.15 5.83
N ALA A 193 -1.99 13.38 6.79
CA ALA A 193 -1.86 13.88 8.16
C ALA A 193 -0.79 14.98 8.15
N PRO A 194 -0.93 16.03 8.97
CA PRO A 194 0.04 17.12 9.06
C PRO A 194 1.30 16.65 9.80
N ILE A 195 1.99 15.65 9.26
CA ILE A 195 3.13 14.96 9.87
C ILE A 195 4.27 15.94 10.10
N GLU A 196 4.46 16.89 9.18
CA GLU A 196 5.42 17.98 9.27
C GLU A 196 5.23 18.88 10.50
N ASN A 197 4.04 18.92 11.10
CA ASN A 197 3.75 19.69 12.30
C ASN A 197 3.93 18.87 13.59
N LEU A 198 4.32 17.61 13.47
CA LEU A 198 4.52 16.72 14.61
C LEU A 198 5.98 16.77 15.06
N PRO A 199 6.26 16.62 16.36
CA PRO A 199 7.61 16.77 16.93
C PRO A 199 8.48 15.51 16.70
N PHE A 200 8.39 14.88 15.53
CA PHE A 200 9.15 13.68 15.16
C PHE A 200 9.98 13.97 13.91
N SER A 201 11.20 13.43 13.88
CA SER A 201 12.16 13.63 12.80
C SER A 201 12.31 12.39 11.90
N SER A 202 11.82 11.22 12.32
CA SER A 202 11.92 9.99 11.52
C SER A 202 10.75 9.03 11.70
N ILE A 203 10.33 8.44 10.57
CA ILE A 203 9.20 7.51 10.48
C ILE A 203 9.63 6.22 9.80
N ALA A 204 9.26 5.08 10.39
CA ALA A 204 9.34 3.78 9.75
C ALA A 204 7.97 3.40 9.19
N THR A 205 7.95 2.80 8.00
CA THR A 205 6.72 2.32 7.37
C THR A 205 6.98 1.05 6.58
N ASN A 206 5.97 0.16 6.49
CA ASN A 206 6.02 -1.00 5.60
C ASN A 206 5.46 -0.69 4.20
N SER A 207 5.24 0.60 3.90
CA SER A 207 4.62 1.06 2.67
C SER A 207 5.56 1.94 1.85
N ALA A 208 5.89 1.49 0.65
CA ALA A 208 6.59 2.30 -0.33
C ALA A 208 5.76 3.51 -0.78
N LYS A 209 4.42 3.44 -0.75
CA LYS A 209 3.56 4.61 -1.00
C LYS A 209 3.76 5.67 0.09
N ALA A 210 3.78 5.28 1.37
CA ALA A 210 4.00 6.23 2.45
C ALA A 210 5.42 6.81 2.39
N ALA A 211 6.43 5.96 2.20
CA ALA A 211 7.83 6.39 2.08
C ALA A 211 8.09 7.31 0.87
N HIS A 212 7.28 7.23 -0.18
CA HIS A 212 7.40 8.11 -1.34
C HIS A 212 6.91 9.55 -1.07
N TYR A 213 5.89 9.71 -0.23
CA TYR A 213 5.24 11.00 -0.01
C TYR A 213 5.62 11.70 1.29
N ILE A 214 6.22 10.98 2.24
CA ILE A 214 6.67 11.46 3.55
C ILE A 214 8.18 11.62 3.50
#